data_AF-A0A3N5TI66-F1
#
_entry.id   AF-A0A3N5TI66-F1
#
_cell.length_a   1.000
_cell.length_b   1.000
_cell.length_c   1.000
_cell.angle_alpha   90.00
_cell.angle_beta   90.00
_cell.angle_gamma   90.00
#
_symmetry.space_group_name_H-M   'P 1'
#
loop_
_entity.id
_entity.type
_entity.pdbx_description
1 polymer ?
#
loop_
_entity_poly.entity_id
_entity_poly.type
_entity_poly.pdbx_seq_one_letter_code
_entity_poly.pdbx_strand_id
1 'polypeptide(L)'
;MKPYYLFQLDPAPGTSHFLVRINRGLEIVSQLRTKLSGLALPVYSLDLPEGGGKVALTPDRIVRHEPGWVILQDDAGKEYRYPEV
;
A
#
# COMPACT_ATOMS: atom_id res chain seq x y z
N MET A 1 -4.87 -10.55 19.19
CA MET A 1 -5.13 -9.17 18.72
C MET A 1 -4.70 -9.10 17.25
N LYS A 2 -5.57 -8.63 16.33
CA LYS A 2 -5.29 -8.55 14.89
C LYS A 2 -5.20 -7.08 14.48
N PRO A 3 -4.10 -6.60 13.87
CA PRO A 3 -4.01 -5.22 13.42
C PRO A 3 -4.91 -5.00 12.20
N TYR A 4 -5.88 -4.11 12.34
CA TYR A 4 -6.87 -3.84 11.29
C TYR A 4 -6.40 -2.75 10.32
N TYR A 5 -5.90 -1.63 10.84
CA TYR A 5 -5.55 -0.48 10.01
C TYR A 5 -4.25 0.16 10.44
N LEU A 6 -3.52 0.64 9.43
CA LEU A 6 -2.48 1.64 9.56
C LEU A 6 -2.99 2.90 8.87
N PHE A 7 -3.29 3.95 9.63
CA PHE A 7 -3.86 5.16 9.08
C PHE A 7 -2.78 6.17 8.69
N GLN A 8 -2.94 6.77 7.52
CA GLN A 8 -2.28 8.01 7.17
C GLN A 8 -2.75 9.10 8.13
N LEU A 9 -1.81 9.93 8.60
CA LEU A 9 -2.14 11.04 9.49
C LEU A 9 -2.94 12.10 8.72
N ASP A 10 -4.10 12.46 9.25
CA ASP A 10 -4.91 13.55 8.72
C ASP A 10 -4.23 14.91 8.95
N PRO A 11 -4.28 15.82 7.96
CA PRO A 11 -3.78 17.18 8.14
C PRO A 11 -4.63 17.91 9.19
N ALA A 12 -4.02 18.26 10.33
CA ALA A 12 -4.64 19.05 11.37
C ALA A 12 -3.68 20.14 11.86
N PRO A 13 -4.19 21.27 12.40
CA PRO A 13 -3.33 22.32 12.93
C PRO A 13 -2.32 21.79 13.95
N GLY A 14 -1.04 22.04 13.71
CA GLY A 14 0.05 21.60 14.58
C GLY A 14 0.58 20.19 14.34
N THR A 15 0.00 19.37 13.44
CA THR A 15 0.45 17.97 13.23
C THR A 15 1.52 17.80 12.16
N SER A 16 1.95 18.89 11.51
CA SER A 16 2.83 18.83 10.33
C SER A 16 4.15 18.09 10.56
N HIS A 17 4.71 18.15 11.77
CA HIS A 17 5.95 17.48 12.14
C HIS A 17 5.81 15.96 12.31
N PHE A 18 4.58 15.44 12.36
CA PHE A 18 4.27 14.00 12.37
C PHE A 18 3.87 13.47 10.99
N LEU A 19 3.76 14.34 9.98
CA LEU A 19 3.34 13.91 8.64
C LEU A 19 4.38 12.97 8.01
N VAL A 20 3.89 11.82 7.59
CA VAL A 20 4.62 10.87 6.75
C VAL A 20 4.09 11.00 5.33
N ARG A 21 4.97 11.14 4.34
CA ARG A 21 4.57 11.12 2.93
C ARG A 21 3.93 9.78 2.57
N ILE A 22 2.88 9.79 1.76
CA ILE A 22 2.16 8.56 1.35
C ILE A 22 3.11 7.49 0.79
N ASN A 23 4.04 7.88 -0.08
CA ASN A 23 5.05 6.96 -0.64
C ASN A 23 5.89 6.28 0.44
N ARG A 24 6.19 6.98 1.53
CA ARG A 24 6.91 6.41 2.67
C ARG A 24 6.02 5.44 3.47
N GLY A 25 4.74 5.74 3.61
CA GLY A 25 3.76 4.81 4.18
C GLY A 25 3.66 3.51 3.38
N LEU A 26 3.57 3.61 2.04
CA LEU A 26 3.58 2.46 1.13
C LEU A 26 4.86 1.63 1.25
N GLU A 27 6.02 2.28 1.35
CA GLU A 27 7.31 1.60 1.56
C GLU A 27 7.33 0.82 2.89
N ILE A 28 6.82 1.42 3.98
CA ILE A 28 6.71 0.74 5.27
C ILE A 28 5.83 -0.50 5.15
N VAL A 29 4.67 -0.41 4.49
CA VAL A 29 3.73 -1.52 4.32
C VAL A 29 4.35 -2.65 3.49
N SER A 30 5.09 -2.31 2.42
CA SER A 30 5.86 -3.27 1.63
C SER A 30 6.89 -4.01 2.50
N GLN A 31 7.65 -3.29 3.33
CA GLN A 31 8.60 -3.92 4.26
C GLN A 31 7.90 -4.82 5.29
N LEU A 32 6.76 -4.39 5.86
CA LEU A 32 5.99 -5.20 6.80
C LEU A 32 5.48 -6.49 6.17
N ARG A 33 5.04 -6.45 4.91
CA ARG A 33 4.56 -7.63 4.17
C ARG A 33 5.61 -8.74 4.05
N THR A 34 6.88 -8.39 3.96
CA THR A 34 7.98 -9.38 3.93
C THR A 34 8.29 -10.01 5.29
N LYS A 35 7.87 -9.37 6.39
CA LYS A 35 8.22 -9.76 7.77
C LYS A 35 7.06 -10.36 8.55
N LEU A 36 5.83 -10.01 8.19
CA LEU A 36 4.62 -10.39 8.91
C LEU A 36 3.82 -11.42 8.12
N SER A 37 3.10 -12.28 8.84
CA SER A 37 2.07 -13.12 8.22
C SER A 37 0.95 -12.25 7.67
N GLY A 38 0.24 -12.74 6.66
CA GLY A 38 -0.89 -11.99 6.05
C GLY A 38 -1.96 -11.59 7.07
N LEU A 39 -2.18 -12.40 8.12
CA LEU A 39 -3.13 -12.09 9.20
C LEU A 39 -2.68 -10.95 10.13
N ALA A 40 -1.39 -10.64 10.13
CA ALA A 40 -0.80 -9.57 10.92
C ALA A 40 -0.47 -8.33 10.09
N LEU A 41 -0.72 -8.34 8.78
CA LEU A 41 -0.49 -7.20 7.91
C LEU A 41 -1.68 -6.23 8.00
N PRO A 42 -1.49 -4.99 8.51
CA PRO A 42 -2.56 -4.00 8.54
C PRO A 42 -2.92 -3.53 7.12
N VAL A 43 -4.15 -3.07 6.95
CA VAL A 43 -4.56 -2.34 5.75
C VAL A 43 -4.12 -0.89 5.90
N TYR A 44 -3.26 -0.41 5.00
CA TYR A 44 -2.89 1.01 4.97
C TYR A 44 -4.04 1.81 4.36
N SER A 45 -4.50 2.83 5.08
CA SER A 45 -5.69 3.59 4.69
C SER A 45 -5.56 5.07 4.98
N LEU A 46 -6.28 5.86 4.21
CA LEU A 46 -6.44 7.29 4.42
C LEU A 46 -7.91 7.68 4.27
N ASP A 47 -8.29 8.78 4.90
CA ASP A 47 -9.57 9.42 4.67
C ASP A 47 -9.40 10.53 3.62
N LEU A 48 -10.27 10.51 2.62
CA LEU A 48 -10.28 11.53 1.58
C LEU A 48 -10.97 12.80 2.09
N PRO A 49 -10.50 13.99 1.66
CA PRO A 49 -11.17 15.25 1.98
C PRO A 49 -12.61 15.27 1.45
N GLU A 50 -13.42 16.19 1.98
CA GLU A 50 -14.80 16.44 1.54
C GLU A 50 -15.76 15.23 1.68
N GLY A 51 -15.42 14.26 2.53
CA GLY A 51 -16.26 13.08 2.74
C GLY A 51 -16.16 12.04 1.62
N GLY A 52 -15.08 12.05 0.85
CA GLY A 52 -14.78 11.00 -0.15
C GLY A 52 -14.58 9.59 0.44
N GLY A 53 -14.62 9.48 1.77
CA GLY A 53 -14.56 8.23 2.50
C GLY A 53 -13.15 7.68 2.63
N LYS A 54 -13.08 6.45 3.13
CA LYS A 54 -11.83 5.76 3.41
C LYS A 54 -11.34 4.98 2.21
N VAL A 55 -10.08 5.19 1.83
CA VAL A 55 -9.43 4.44 0.76
C VAL A 55 -8.30 3.58 1.34
N ALA A 56 -8.26 2.32 0.94
CA ALA A 56 -7.13 1.44 1.21
C ALA A 56 -6.08 1.60 0.10
N LEU A 57 -4.84 1.85 0.48
CA LEU A 57 -3.72 1.90 -0.45
C LEU A 57 -2.89 0.63 -0.33
N THR A 58 -2.59 0.03 -1.47
CA THR A 58 -1.63 -1.05 -1.61
C THR A 58 -0.51 -0.63 -2.55
N PRO A 59 0.72 -1.15 -2.37
CA PRO A 59 1.77 -0.98 -3.36
C PRO A 59 1.26 -1.51 -4.70
N ASP A 60 1.43 -0.74 -5.77
CA ASP A 60 1.14 -1.21 -7.12
C ASP A 60 2.11 -2.34 -7.47
N ARG A 61 1.56 -3.41 -8.04
CA ARG A 61 2.31 -4.60 -8.44
C ARG A 61 2.23 -4.83 -9.93
N ILE A 62 1.30 -4.20 -10.63
CA ILE A 62 1.15 -4.37 -12.07
C ILE A 62 2.06 -3.35 -12.72
N VAL A 63 3.12 -3.82 -13.36
CA VAL A 63 4.04 -2.95 -14.08
C VAL A 63 3.48 -2.60 -15.45
N ARG A 64 2.98 -3.61 -16.18
CA ARG A 64 2.43 -3.47 -17.53
C ARG A 64 1.61 -4.70 -17.94
N HIS A 65 0.72 -4.50 -18.91
CA HIS A 65 0.02 -5.57 -19.62
C HIS A 65 0.71 -5.84 -20.97
N GLU A 66 0.80 -7.11 -21.34
CA GLU A 66 1.27 -7.60 -22.62
C GLU A 66 0.21 -8.57 -23.19
N PRO A 67 0.18 -8.82 -24.51
CA PRO A 67 -0.80 -9.76 -25.08
C PRO A 67 -0.67 -11.16 -24.47
N GLY A 68 -1.68 -11.59 -23.70
CA GLY A 68 -1.70 -12.88 -23.00
C GLY A 68 -0.94 -12.91 -21.67
N TRP A 69 -0.38 -11.80 -21.20
CA TRP A 69 0.44 -11.75 -19.98
C TRP A 69 0.29 -10.44 -19.20
N VAL A 70 0.39 -10.52 -17.87
CA VAL A 70 0.62 -9.37 -16.99
C VAL A 70 2.02 -9.45 -16.42
N ILE A 71 2.72 -8.32 -16.42
CA ILE A 71 4.02 -8.20 -15.76
C ILE A 71 3.80 -7.67 -14.35
N LEU A 72 4.16 -8.48 -13.37
CA LEU A 72 4.04 -8.19 -11.95
C LEU A 72 5.41 -7.91 -11.34
N GLN A 73 5.49 -7.03 -10.34
CA GLN A 73 6.70 -6.77 -9.57
C GLN A 73 6.54 -7.24 -8.12
N ASP A 74 7.53 -7.96 -7.58
CA ASP A 74 7.56 -8.34 -6.16
C ASP A 74 8.09 -7.21 -5.25
N ASP A 75 8.18 -7.47 -3.94
CA ASP A 75 8.71 -6.53 -2.94
C ASP A 75 10.21 -6.23 -3.11
N ALA A 76 10.95 -7.08 -3.84
CA ALA A 76 12.36 -6.88 -4.15
C ALA A 76 12.58 -6.15 -5.49
N GLY A 77 11.51 -5.76 -6.17
CA GLY A 77 11.57 -5.09 -7.46
C GLY A 77 11.74 -6.03 -8.65
N LYS A 78 11.68 -7.35 -8.44
CA LYS A 78 11.85 -8.33 -9.52
C LYS A 78 10.55 -8.52 -10.28
N GLU A 79 10.65 -8.54 -11.61
CA GLU A 79 9.52 -8.74 -12.51
C GLU A 79 9.21 -10.22 -12.75
N TYR A 80 7.93 -10.55 -12.86
CA TYR A 80 7.40 -11.87 -13.16
C TYR A 80 6.32 -11.77 -14.23
N ARG A 81 6.31 -12.73 -15.16
CA ARG A 81 5.26 -12.88 -16.17
C ARG A 81 4.16 -13.78 -15.62
N TYR A 82 2.94 -13.29 -15.58
CA TYR A 82 1.76 -14.05 -15.20
C TYR A 82 0.84 -14.21 -16.42
N PRO A 83 0.40 -15.44 -16.77
CA PRO A 83 -0.46 -15.64 -17.94
C PRO A 83 -1.85 -15.05 -17.71
N GLU A 84 -2.32 -14.24 -18.65
CA GLU A 84 -3.67 -13.69 -18.71
C GLU A 84 -4.33 -14.28 -19.96
N VAL A 85 -4.88 -15.49 -19.80
CA VAL A 85 -5.61 -16.24 -20.85
C VAL A 85 -7.07 -15.79 -20.94
#